data_AF-A0A661P414-F1
#
_entry.id   AF-A0A661P414-F1
#
_cell.length_a   1.000
_cell.length_b   1.000
_cell.length_c   1.000
_cell.angle_alpha   90.00
_cell.angle_beta   90.00
_cell.angle_gamma   90.00
#
_symmetry.space_group_name_H-M   'P 1'
#
loop_
_entity.id
_entity.type
_entity.pdbx_description
1 polymer ?
#
loop_
_entity_poly.entity_id
_entity_poly.type
_entity_poly.pdbx_seq_one_letter_code
_entity_poly.pdbx_strand_id
1 'polypeptide(L)' 'MTNNPTARLCNCGCGESTAGGSFLPGHDQKLRIAIERKVGGLLELKALVEKVCGCTIETRE' A
#
# COMPACT_ATOMS: atom_id res chain seq x y z
N MET A 1 20.83 -22.29 7.61
CA MET A 1 19.52 -22.26 6.92
C MET A 1 18.48 -21.87 7.97
N THR A 2 18.20 -20.58 8.15
CA THR A 2 17.25 -20.11 9.17
C THR A 2 15.82 -20.18 8.64
N ASN A 3 15.12 -21.27 8.99
CA ASN A 3 13.67 -21.37 8.82
C ASN A 3 12.99 -20.40 9.80
N ASN A 4 12.75 -19.16 9.38
CA ASN A 4 11.93 -18.21 10.12
C ASN A 4 10.48 -18.27 9.58
N PRO A 5 9.53 -18.91 10.28
CA PRO A 5 8.15 -19.07 9.81
C PRO A 5 7.37 -17.75 9.68
N THR A 6 7.96 -16.63 10.09
CA THR A 6 7.36 -15.29 9.98
C THR A 6 7.87 -14.49 8.79
N ALA A 7 8.86 -14.97 8.03
CA ALA A 7 9.33 -14.29 6.83
C ALA A 7 8.18 -14.23 5.79
N ARG A 8 7.79 -13.02 5.40
CA ARG A 8 6.76 -12.77 4.38
C ARG A 8 7.35 -11.96 3.25
N LEU A 9 6.83 -12.09 2.04
CA LEU A 9 7.23 -11.20 0.95
C LEU A 9 6.74 -9.77 1.24
N CYS A 10 7.54 -8.80 0.82
CA CYS A 10 7.16 -7.39 0.91
C CYS A 10 6.00 -7.09 -0.05
N ASN A 11 4.90 -6.56 0.47
CA ASN A 11 3.69 -6.27 -0.30
C ASN A 11 3.82 -5.07 -1.26
N CYS A 12 4.97 -4.38 -1.31
CA CYS A 12 5.20 -3.36 -2.34
C CYS A 12 5.56 -3.97 -3.70
N GLY A 13 5.76 -5.29 -3.80
CA GLY A 13 6.09 -6.00 -5.04
C GLY A 13 7.57 -6.03 -5.38
N CYS A 14 8.49 -5.72 -4.45
CA CYS A 14 9.93 -5.75 -4.73
C CYS A 14 10.58 -7.15 -4.67
N GLY A 15 9.85 -8.18 -4.23
CA GLY A 15 10.34 -9.57 -4.16
C GLY A 15 11.17 -9.91 -2.91
N GLU A 16 11.53 -8.92 -2.10
CA GLU A 16 12.30 -9.11 -0.86
C GLU A 16 11.44 -9.66 0.30
N SER A 17 12.07 -10.33 1.26
CA SER A 17 11.42 -10.83 2.47
C SER A 17 11.47 -9.84 3.64
N THR A 18 10.37 -9.69 4.37
CA THR A 18 10.26 -8.92 5.61
C THR A 18 10.64 -9.76 6.83
N ALA A 19 11.00 -9.10 7.92
CA ALA A 19 11.27 -9.76 9.21
C ALA A 19 10.00 -10.10 10.02
N GLY A 20 8.81 -10.08 9.40
CA GLY A 20 7.53 -10.38 10.05
C GLY A 20 6.38 -9.44 9.70
N GLY A 21 6.68 -8.24 9.18
CA GLY A 21 5.68 -7.24 8.77
C GLY A 21 5.17 -7.40 7.33
N SER A 22 4.27 -6.52 6.91
CA SER A 22 3.75 -6.49 5.52
C SER A 22 4.70 -5.77 4.54
N PHE A 23 5.55 -4.88 5.04
CA PHE A 23 6.44 -4.05 4.23
C PHE A 23 7.85 -4.00 4.84
N LEU A 24 8.84 -3.80 3.98
CA LEU A 24 10.15 -3.28 4.39
C LEU A 24 10.02 -1.81 4.84
N PRO A 25 10.95 -1.28 5.65
CA PRO A 25 10.89 0.11 6.10
C PRO A 25 10.71 1.10 4.92
N GLY A 26 9.62 1.88 4.97
CA GLY A 26 9.27 2.91 3.98
C GLY A 26 8.71 2.39 2.64
N HIS A 27 8.54 1.08 2.47
CA HIS A 27 8.03 0.50 1.22
C HIS A 27 6.50 0.63 1.06
N ASP A 28 5.77 0.77 2.16
CA ASP A 28 4.37 1.18 2.20
C ASP A 28 4.18 2.57 1.56
N GLN A 29 5.06 3.53 1.90
CA GLN A 29 5.03 4.87 1.31
C GLN A 29 5.38 4.84 -0.19
N LYS A 30 6.35 4.01 -0.60
CA LYS A 30 6.65 3.80 -2.03
C LYS A 30 5.44 3.27 -2.79
N LEU A 31 4.74 2.29 -2.22
CA LEU A 31 3.52 1.73 -2.80
C LEU A 31 2.41 2.80 -2.90
N ARG A 32 2.18 3.58 -1.83
CA ARG A 32 1.22 4.69 -1.82
C ARG A 32 1.48 5.67 -2.97
N ILE A 33 2.73 6.12 -3.13
CA ILE A 33 3.12 7.05 -4.21
C ILE A 33 2.92 6.42 -5.60
N ALA A 34 3.28 5.15 -5.77
CA ALA A 34 3.13 4.45 -7.04
C ALA A 34 1.65 4.32 -7.43
N ILE A 35 0.77 3.97 -6.48
CA ILE A 35 -0.68 3.92 -6.68
C ILE A 35 -1.19 5.30 -7.07
N GLU A 36 -0.93 6.33 -6.25
CA GLU A 36 -1.38 7.70 -6.48
C GLU A 36 -1.00 8.20 -7.89
N ARG A 37 0.27 8.02 -8.30
CA ARG A 37 0.74 8.37 -9.65
C ARG A 37 0.04 7.58 -10.75
N LYS A 38 -0.27 6.30 -10.51
CA LYS A 38 -0.88 5.43 -11.52
C LYS A 38 -2.35 5.78 -11.76
N VAL A 39 -3.09 6.16 -10.73
CA VAL A 39 -4.50 6.59 -10.87
C VAL A 39 -4.65 8.01 -11.41
N GLY A 40 -3.61 8.83 -11.34
CA GLY A 40 -3.60 10.20 -11.87
C GLY A 40 -3.52 11.30 -10.81
N GLY A 41 -3.47 10.94 -9.52
CA GLY A 41 -3.44 11.90 -8.42
C GLY A 41 -4.30 11.46 -7.24
N LEU A 42 -4.32 12.31 -6.21
CA LEU A 42 -5.05 12.03 -4.97
C LEU A 42 -6.57 12.16 -5.16
N LEU A 43 -7.04 13.05 -6.03
CA LEU A 43 -8.47 13.23 -6.30
C LEU A 43 -9.04 12.04 -7.09
N GLU A 44 -8.28 11.53 -8.07
CA GLU A 44 -8.62 10.36 -8.86
C GLU A 44 -8.61 9.10 -8.00
N LEU A 45 -7.62 8.98 -7.10
CA LEU A 45 -7.59 7.92 -6.10
C LEU A 45 -8.81 7.99 -5.17
N LYS A 46 -9.17 9.18 -4.69
CA LYS A 46 -10.39 9.39 -3.88
C LYS A 46 -11.63 8.93 -4.64
N ALA A 47 -11.84 9.42 -5.87
CA ALA A 47 -13.00 9.06 -6.69
C ALA A 47 -13.08 7.54 -6.96
N LEU A 48 -11.93 6.88 -7.20
CA LEU A 48 -11.86 5.43 -7.36
C LEU A 48 -12.32 4.71 -6.09
N VAL A 49 -11.83 5.13 -4.92
CA VAL A 49 -12.19 4.51 -3.64
C VAL A 49 -13.67 4.74 -3.32
N GLU A 50 -14.18 5.96 -3.50
CA GLU A 50 -15.60 6.30 -3.28
C GLU A 50 -16.52 5.46 -4.17
N LYS A 51 -16.13 5.25 -5.43
CA LYS A 51 -16.85 4.37 -6.35
C LYS A 51 -16.86 2.91 -5.92
N VAL A 52 -15.77 2.41 -5.32
CA VAL A 52 -15.65 1.02 -4.86
C VAL A 52 -16.38 0.79 -3.53
N CYS A 53 -16.29 1.72 -2.57
CA CYS A 53 -16.95 1.58 -1.27
C CYS A 53 -18.42 2.01 -1.26
N GLY A 54 -18.87 2.77 -2.26
CA GLY A 54 -20.20 3.41 -2.25
C GLY A 54 -20.35 4.46 -1.15
N CYS A 55 -19.24 5.13 -0.81
CA CYS A 55 -19.14 6.04 0.32
C CYS A 55 -18.45 7.35 -0.09
N THR A 56 -18.70 8.44 0.62
CA THR A 56 -17.97 9.71 0.43
C THR A 56 -16.85 9.79 1.47
N ILE A 57 -15.63 10.08 1.03
CA ILE A 57 -14.49 10.29 1.91
C ILE A 57 -14.45 11.77 2.31
N GLU A 58 -14.65 12.02 3.60
CA GLU A 58 -14.59 13.36 4.21
C GLU A 58 -13.42 13.44 5.19
N THR A 59 -12.67 14.53 5.16
CA THR A 59 -11.68 14.86 6.18
C THR A 59 -12.38 15.70 7.24
N ARG A 60 -12.53 15.15 8.45
CA ARG A 60 -12.92 15.96 9.61
C ARG A 60 -11.66 16.60 10.18
N GLU A 61 -11.67 17.92 10.29
CA GLU A 61 -10.67 18.71 11.01
C GLU A 61 -10.98 18.72 12.51
#